data_AF-A0ABD0P9V4-F1
#
_entry.id   AF-A0ABD0P9V4-F1
#
_cell.length_a   1.000
_cell.length_b   1.000
_cell.length_c   1.000
_cell.angle_alpha   90.00
_cell.angle_beta   90.00
_cell.angle_gamma   90.00
#
_symmetry.space_group_name_H-M   'P 1'
#
loop_
_entity.id
_entity.type
_entity.pdbx_description
1 polymer ?
#
loop_
_entity_poly.entity_id
_entity_poly.type
_entity_poly.pdbx_seq_one_letter_code
_entity_poly.pdbx_strand_id
1 'polypeptide(L)' 'MYVVIIATYEEHEDSVYAVEWSAADPWLFASLSYDGRLVINRVPRALKYRILL' A
#
# COMPACT_ATOMS: atom_id res chain seq x y z
N MET A 1 17.26 3.30 13.57
CA MET A 1 16.51 2.60 12.50
C MET A 1 16.12 3.65 11.48
N TYR A 2 16.65 3.58 10.26
CA TYR A 2 16.32 4.52 9.19
C TYR A 2 15.12 3.96 8.42
N VAL A 3 14.05 4.73 8.30
CA VAL A 3 12.88 4.38 7.48
C VAL A 3 13.12 4.92 6.08
N VAL A 4 12.90 4.09 5.06
CA VAL A 4 13.00 4.47 3.65
C VAL A 4 11.61 4.40 3.03
N ILE A 5 11.19 5.49 2.38
CA ILE A 5 9.97 5.52 1.58
C ILE A 5 10.29 4.93 0.20
N ILE A 6 9.54 3.89 -0.20
CA ILE A 6 9.76 3.20 -1.48
C ILE A 6 8.68 3.51 -2.53
N ALA A 7 7.51 3.98 -2.09
CA ALA A 7 6.39 4.36 -2.94
C ALA A 7 5.44 5.30 -2.17
N THR A 8 4.77 6.18 -2.91
CA THR A 8 3.64 7.00 -2.45
C THR A 8 2.44 6.67 -3.32
N TYR A 9 1.26 6.58 -2.70
CA TYR A 9 -0.01 6.22 -3.33
C TYR A 9 -1.01 7.36 -3.03
N GLU A 10 -1.58 7.96 -4.07
CA GLU A 10 -2.38 9.20 -3.99
C GLU A 10 -3.79 9.00 -4.59
N GLU A 11 -4.38 7.81 -4.45
CA GLU A 11 -5.68 7.47 -5.07
C GLU A 11 -6.91 7.89 -4.25
N HIS A 12 -6.69 8.36 -3.03
CA HIS A 12 -7.74 8.83 -2.14
C HIS A 12 -7.83 10.34 -2.18
N GLU A 13 -9.05 10.85 -2.39
CA GLU A 13 -9.33 12.29 -2.38
C GLU A 13 -9.56 12.82 -0.95
N ASP A 14 -9.74 11.92 0.02
CA ASP A 14 -9.90 12.21 1.44
C ASP A 14 -8.90 11.39 2.29
N SER A 15 -8.87 11.67 3.59
CA SER A 15 -7.98 11.06 4.56
C SER A 15 -8.19 9.55 4.63
N VAL A 16 -7.08 8.81 4.70
CA VAL A 16 -7.07 7.35 4.90
C VAL A 16 -7.15 7.05 6.39
N TYR A 17 -8.12 6.23 6.78
CA TYR A 17 -8.37 5.87 8.18
C TYR A 17 -7.91 4.45 8.53
N ALA A 18 -7.84 3.55 7.54
CA ALA A 18 -7.36 2.20 7.74
C ALA A 18 -6.54 1.71 6.55
N VAL A 19 -5.53 0.89 6.85
CA VAL A 19 -4.71 0.16 5.88
C VAL A 19 -4.50 -1.25 6.42
N GLU A 20 -4.69 -2.25 5.57
CA GLU A 20 -4.47 -3.65 5.93
C GLU A 20 -3.72 -4.40 4.83
N TRP A 21 -2.74 -5.20 5.22
CA TRP A 21 -2.02 -6.08 4.31
C TRP A 21 -2.75 -7.41 4.17
N SER A 22 -2.75 -7.98 2.97
CA SER A 22 -3.33 -9.30 2.76
C SER A 22 -2.53 -10.35 3.52
N ALA A 23 -3.23 -11.19 4.29
CA ALA A 23 -2.65 -12.36 4.93
C ALA A 23 -2.25 -13.47 3.92
N ALA A 24 -2.77 -13.41 2.69
CA ALA A 24 -2.55 -14.42 1.65
C ALA A 24 -1.53 -13.99 0.57
N ASP A 25 -1.33 -12.69 0.37
CA ASP A 25 -0.37 -12.16 -0.61
C ASP A 25 0.37 -10.96 -0.02
N PRO A 26 1.67 -11.09 0.33
CA PRO A 26 2.44 -10.02 0.98
C PRO A 26 2.68 -8.80 0.06
N TRP A 27 2.24 -8.86 -1.19
CA TRP A 27 2.37 -7.76 -2.15
C TRP A 27 1.05 -7.05 -2.41
N LEU A 28 0.00 -7.38 -1.67
CA LEU A 28 -1.30 -6.73 -1.73
C LEU A 28 -1.65 -6.07 -0.40
N PHE A 29 -2.21 -4.88 -0.49
CA PHE A 29 -2.81 -4.20 0.65
C PHE A 29 -4.06 -3.44 0.22
N ALA A 30 -4.93 -3.18 1.19
CA ALA A 30 -6.12 -2.39 1.04
C ALA A 30 -6.00 -1.10 1.86
N SER A 31 -6.56 -0.01 1.36
CA SER A 31 -6.70 1.26 2.08
C SER A 31 -8.16 1.76 2.02
N LEU A 32 -8.66 2.23 3.16
CA LEU A 32 -10.02 2.74 3.33
C LEU A 32 -9.98 4.21 3.76
N SER A 33 -10.63 5.07 2.99
CA SER A 33 -10.77 6.51 3.24
C SER A 33 -12.10 6.87 3.93
N TYR A 34 -12.18 8.12 4.41
CA TYR A 34 -13.35 8.67 5.08
C TYR A 34 -14.63 8.64 4.24
N ASP A 35 -14.52 8.93 2.95
CA ASP A 35 -15.63 8.91 1.98
C ASP A 35 -16.13 7.49 1.64
N GLY A 36 -15.56 6.46 2.28
CA GLY A 36 -15.94 5.06 2.11
C GLY A 36 -15.28 4.38 0.91
N ARG A 37 -14.33 5.03 0.23
CA ARG A 37 -13.61 4.42 -0.89
C ARG A 37 -12.61 3.36 -0.38
N LEU A 38 -12.75 2.15 -0.89
CA LEU A 38 -11.80 1.06 -0.70
C LEU A 38 -10.92 0.91 -1.95
N VAL A 39 -9.61 1.04 -1.79
CA VAL A 39 -8.63 0.83 -2.86
C VAL A 39 -7.79 -0.40 -2.55
N ILE A 40 -7.64 -1.29 -3.54
CA ILE A 40 -6.75 -2.45 -3.46
C ILE A 40 -5.49 -2.15 -4.29
N ASN A 41 -4.35 -2.12 -3.62
CA ASN A 41 -3.08 -1.80 -4.22
C ASN A 41 -2.13 -2.99 -4.24
N ARG A 42 -1.32 -3.06 -5.30
CA ARG A 42 -0.30 -4.08 -5.48
C ARG A 42 1.08 -3.44 -5.55
N VAL A 43 2.01 -3.92 -4.72
CA VAL A 43 3.41 -3.47 -4.75
C VAL A 43 4.00 -3.70 -6.15
N PRO A 44 4.53 -2.65 -6.82
CA PRO A 44 5.15 -2.77 -8.13
C PRO A 44 6.28 -3.79 -8.17
N ARG A 45 6.34 -4.60 -9.23
CA ARG A 45 7.34 -5.67 -9.39
C ARG A 45 8.78 -5.18 -9.26
N ALA A 46 9.07 -3.97 -9.76
CA ALA A 46 10.39 -3.36 -9.64
C ALA A 46 10.82 -3.15 -8.18
N LEU A 47 9.89 -2.83 -7.28
CA LEU A 47 10.18 -2.68 -5.85
C LEU A 47 10.37 -4.04 -5.18
N LYS A 48 9.60 -5.06 -5.59
CA LYS A 48 9.76 -6.43 -5.07
C LYS A 48 11.19 -6.93 -5.25
N TYR A 49 11.78 -6.69 -6.43
CA TYR A 49 13.17 -7.09 -6.71
C TYR A 49 14.19 -6.38 -5.81
N ARG A 50 13.96 -5.11 -5.44
CA ARG A 50 14.84 -4.36 -4.54
C ARG A 50 14.77 -4.82 -3.08
N ILE A 51 13.70 -5.53 -2.70
CA ILE A 51 13.47 -6.01 -1.33
C ILE A 51 13.98 -7.45 -1.17
N LEU A 52 13.84 -8.27 -2.21
CA LEU A 52 14.13 -9.71 -2.16
C LEU A 52 15.54 -10.11 -2.60
N LEU A 53 16.28 -9.21 -3.26
CA LEU A 53 17.65 -9.41 -3.74
C LEU A 53 18.58 -8.42 -3.06
#